data_AF-T1BBU0-F1
#
_entry.id   AF-T1BBU0-F1
#
_cell.length_a   1.000
_cell.length_b   1.000
_cell.length_c   1.000
_cell.angle_alpha   90.00
_cell.angle_beta   90.00
_cell.angle_gamma   90.00
#
_symmetry.space_group_name_H-M   'P 1'
#
loop_
_entity.id
_entity.type
_entity.pdbx_description
1 polymer ?
#
loop_
_entity_poly.entity_id
_entity_poly.type
_entity_poly.pdbx_seq_one_letter_code
_entity_poly.pdbx_strand_id
1 'polypeptide(L)' 'MDDKQLDTTLATVHALLQAEGMSEAANVVRMYPVRAELTGYDNWNGGTDLWDVLFEVPATDYAR' A
#
# COMPACT_ATOMS: atom_id res chain seq x y z
N MET A 1 -3.04 -9.70 -6.92
CA MET A 1 -1.80 -9.48 -6.20
C MET A 1 -1.74 -10.50 -5.08
N ASP A 2 -0.68 -11.31 -5.06
CA ASP A 2 -0.42 -12.21 -3.95
C ASP A 2 0.34 -11.49 -2.82
N ASP A 3 0.46 -12.12 -1.66
CA ASP A 3 1.10 -11.53 -0.47
C ASP A 3 2.56 -11.16 -0.73
N LYS A 4 3.29 -11.96 -1.51
CA LYS A 4 4.70 -11.70 -1.82
C LYS A 4 4.86 -10.47 -2.71
N GLN A 5 4.00 -10.30 -3.70
CA GLN A 5 3.94 -9.12 -4.55
C GLN A 5 3.58 -7.88 -3.73
N LEU A 6 2.61 -7.99 -2.82
CA LEU A 6 2.23 -6.91 -1.91
C LEU A 6 3.43 -6.50 -1.02
N ASP A 7 4.07 -7.46 -0.34
CA ASP A 7 5.22 -7.21 0.53
C ASP A 7 6.37 -6.49 -0.21
N THR A 8 6.70 -6.96 -1.41
CA THR A 8 7.77 -6.37 -2.23
C THR A 8 7.42 -4.96 -2.68
N THR A 9 6.15 -4.73 -3.03
CA THR A 9 5.63 -3.40 -3.40
C THR A 9 5.72 -2.45 -2.21
N LEU A 10 5.27 -2.87 -1.03
CA LEU A 10 5.30 -2.06 0.18
C LEU A 10 6.73 -1.75 0.66
N ALA A 11 7.66 -2.70 0.54
CA ALA A 11 9.07 -2.46 0.83
C ALA A 11 9.65 -1.34 -0.06
N THR A 12 9.27 -1.35 -1.34
CA THR A 12 9.67 -0.30 -2.30
C THR A 12 9.03 1.04 -1.95
N VAL A 13 7.73 1.07 -1.67
CA VAL A 13 7.01 2.28 -1.26
C VAL A 13 7.62 2.87 0.01
N HIS A 14 7.90 2.06 1.03
CA HIS A 14 8.57 2.51 2.25
C HIS A 14 9.93 3.16 1.95
N ALA A 15 10.75 2.55 1.09
CA ALA A 15 12.05 3.10 0.72
C ALA A 15 11.93 4.45 0.00
N LEU A 16 10.96 4.60 -0.91
CA LEU A 16 10.71 5.87 -1.61
C LEU A 16 10.23 6.96 -0.66
N LEU A 17 9.27 6.65 0.22
CA LEU A 17 8.77 7.60 1.21
C LEU A 17 9.88 8.07 2.17
N GLN A 18 10.79 7.17 2.58
CA GLN A 18 11.97 7.54 3.36
C GLN A 18 12.91 8.47 2.58
N ALA A 19 13.18 8.17 1.31
CA ALA A 19 14.04 8.98 0.46
C ALA A 19 13.49 10.41 0.25
N GLU A 20 12.16 10.56 0.25
CA GLU A 20 11.48 11.86 0.12
C GLU A 20 11.25 12.57 1.46
N GLY A 21 11.71 12.00 2.58
CA GLY A 21 11.52 12.59 3.91
C GLY A 21 10.10 12.49 4.45
N MET A 22 9.24 11.68 3.83
CA MET A 22 7.85 11.43 4.24
C MET A 22 7.79 10.38 5.37
N SER A 23 8.46 10.65 6.49
CA SER A 23 8.67 9.67 7.56
C SER A 23 7.37 9.17 8.21
N GLU A 24 6.34 10.01 8.34
CA GLU A 24 5.05 9.58 8.90
C GLU A 24 4.33 8.57 7.98
N ALA A 25 4.29 8.84 6.67
CA ALA A 25 3.72 7.92 5.69
C ALA A 25 4.50 6.61 5.62
N ALA A 26 5.84 6.68 5.63
CA ALA A 26 6.68 5.48 5.69
C ALA A 26 6.38 4.66 6.97
N ASN A 27 6.12 5.33 8.09
CA ASN A 27 5.78 4.67 9.34
C ASN A 27 4.44 3.92 9.25
N VAL A 28 3.44 4.50 8.59
CA VAL A 28 2.15 3.83 8.33
C VAL A 28 2.36 2.53 7.56
N VAL A 29 3.13 2.59 6.47
CA VAL A 29 3.44 1.42 5.62
C VAL A 29 4.14 0.30 6.40
N ARG A 30 4.95 0.66 7.41
CA ARG A 30 5.71 -0.31 8.21
C ARG A 30 4.91 -0.91 9.37
N MET A 31 4.05 -0.12 10.02
CA MET A 31 3.48 -0.49 11.33
C MET A 31 2.10 -1.14 11.25
N TYR A 32 1.28 -0.77 10.27
CA TYR A 32 -0.12 -1.17 10.27
C TYR A 32 -0.39 -2.38 9.38
N PRO A 33 -1.35 -3.25 9.78
CA PRO A 33 -1.83 -4.31 8.92
C PRO A 33 -2.29 -3.77 7.57
N VAL A 34 -2.04 -4.54 6.52
CA VAL A 34 -2.30 -4.15 5.14
C VAL A 34 -2.98 -5.28 4.40
N ARG A 35 -3.91 -4.93 3.51
CA ARG A 35 -4.58 -5.86 2.61
C ARG A 35 -4.71 -5.25 1.22
N ALA A 36 -4.70 -6.10 0.21
CA ALA A 36 -4.94 -5.72 -1.16
C ALA A 36 -6.28 -6.26 -1.65
N GLU A 37 -7.10 -5.40 -2.24
CA GLU A 37 -8.40 -5.76 -2.80
C GLU A 37 -8.38 -5.56 -4.31
N LEU A 38 -8.81 -6.57 -5.07
CA LEU A 38 -9.07 -6.41 -6.50
C LEU A 38 -10.36 -5.61 -6.67
N THR A 39 -10.24 -4.37 -7.13
CA THR A 39 -11.39 -3.45 -7.24
C THR A 39 -11.85 -3.28 -8.67
N GLY A 40 -11.04 -3.67 -9.64
CA GLY A 40 -11.44 -3.58 -11.03
C GLY A 40 -10.50 -4.29 -11.99
N TYR A 41 -10.88 -4.19 -13.26
CA TYR A 41 -10.11 -4.68 -14.38
C TYR A 41 -10.29 -3.71 -15.54
N ASP A 42 -9.20 -3.09 -15.98
CA ASP A 42 -9.15 -2.34 -17.22
C ASP A 42 -8.87 -3.33 -18.36
N ASN A 43 -9.75 -3.39 -19.36
CA ASN A 43 -9.65 -4.35 -20.46
C ASN A 43 -8.87 -3.84 -21.69
N TRP A 44 -8.22 -2.67 -21.60
CA TRP A 44 -7.36 -2.18 -22.67
C TRP A 44 -5.96 -2.84 -22.66
N ASN A 45 -5.34 -2.94 -23.83
CA ASN A 45 -3.92 -3.35 -24.02
C ASN A 45 -3.45 -4.62 -23.30
N GLY A 46 -4.28 -5.66 -23.29
CA GLY A 46 -3.93 -6.95 -22.67
C GLY A 46 -4.43 -7.14 -21.24
N GLY A 47 -5.16 -6.15 -20.70
CA GLY A 47 -5.81 -6.27 -19.42
C GLY A 47 -4.92 -5.84 -18.26
N THR A 48 -5.44 -5.01 -17.37
CA THR A 48 -4.75 -4.62 -16.13
C THR A 48 -5.71 -4.73 -14.96
N ASP A 49 -5.37 -5.58 -13.99
CA ASP A 49 -6.07 -5.64 -12.72
C ASP A 49 -5.81 -4.35 -11.91
N LEU A 50 -6.87 -3.79 -11.36
CA LEU A 50 -6.80 -2.64 -10.46
C LEU A 50 -6.92 -3.11 -9.02
N TRP A 51 -5.95 -2.73 -8.20
CA TRP A 51 -5.87 -3.13 -6.79
C TRP A 51 -5.89 -1.91 -5.89
N ASP A 52 -6.72 -1.95 -4.86
CA ASP A 52 -6.69 -1.00 -3.75
C ASP A 52 -5.86 -1.60 -2.62
N VAL A 53 -4.93 -0.82 -2.07
CA VAL A 53 -4.13 -1.19 -0.91
C VAL A 53 -4.64 -0.42 0.29
N LEU A 54 -5.16 -1.14 1.30
CA LEU A 54 -5.78 -0.55 2.47
C LEU A 54 -4.98 -0.89 3.73
N PHE A 55 -4.78 0.13 4.57
CA PHE A 55 -4.15 -0.01 5.89
C PHE A 55 -5.20 0.06 6.99
N GLU A 56 -5.09 -0.82 7.98
CA GLU A 56 -5.92 -0.80 9.18
C GLU A 56 -5.22 0.02 10.28
N VAL A 57 -5.69 1.26 10.49
CA VAL A 57 -5.09 2.20 11.44
C VAL A 57 -6.04 2.40 12.64
N PRO A 58 -5.57 2.29 13.89
CA PRO A 58 -6.36 2.63 15.07
C PRO A 58 -6.88 4.07 15.00
N ALA A 59 -8.12 4.29 15.44
CA ALA A 59 -8.75 5.61 15.38
C ALA A 59 -7.95 6.71 16.11
N THR A 60 -7.24 6.35 17.19
CA THR A 60 -6.35 7.26 17.93
C THR A 60 -5.18 7.77 17.10
N ASP A 61 -4.68 6.93 16.19
CA ASP A 61 -3.53 7.25 15.35
C ASP A 61 -3.97 7.95 14.07
N TYR A 62 -5.18 7.64 13.57
CA TYR A 62 -5.78 8.31 12.42
C TYR A 62 -6.22 9.75 12.71
N ALA A 63 -6.75 10.02 13.90
CA ALA A 63 -7.28 11.34 14.27
C ALA A 63 -6.19 12.33 14.75
N ARG A 64 -4.92 11.95 14.66
CA ARG A 64 -3.78 12.73 15.14
C ARG A 64 -3.43 13.90 14.24
#